data_AF-A0A838TSM0-F1
#
_entry.id   AF-A0A838TSM0-F1
#
_cell.length_a   1.000
_cell.length_b   1.000
_cell.length_c   1.000
_cell.angle_alpha   90.00
_cell.angle_beta   90.00
_cell.angle_gamma   90.00
#
_symmetry.space_group_name_H-M   'P 1'
#
loop_
_entity.id
_entity.type
_entity.pdbx_description
1 polymer ?
#
loop_
_entity_poly.entity_id
_entity_poly.type
_entity_poly.pdbx_seq_one_letter_code
_entity_poly.pdbx_strand_id
1 'polypeptide(L)'
;MQTSLFKNSSFTSQPPNMSNRVFEEKIIAPITEVLEAATPNPEDQQINLKNNSQSLKKSLDDLFPEQKHDEKNLKKTKEILGGLANNFTDEQIRDMTSAIQFLACSWLDDYEKTIFDGSTLQELLHEKGST
;
A
#
# COMPACT_ATOMS: atom_id res chain seq x y z
N MET A 1 -55.32 -7.64 61.03
CA MET A 1 -56.65 -8.00 60.50
C MET A 1 -56.47 -8.94 59.33
N GLN A 2 -57.14 -10.10 59.40
CA GLN A 2 -57.58 -11.03 58.33
C GLN A 2 -56.48 -11.57 57.38
N THR A 3 -55.92 -12.78 57.54
CA THR A 3 -56.45 -14.15 57.39
C THR A 3 -57.07 -14.51 56.02
N SER A 4 -56.33 -15.36 55.29
CA SER A 4 -56.82 -16.62 54.67
C SER A 4 -57.62 -16.52 53.36
N LEU A 5 -57.80 -17.53 52.50
CA LEU A 5 -57.57 -18.99 52.52
C LEU A 5 -57.84 -19.49 51.07
N PHE A 6 -57.23 -20.61 50.66
CA PHE A 6 -57.75 -21.69 49.76
C PHE A 6 -56.52 -22.50 49.30
N LYS A 7 -56.05 -23.53 50.01
CA LYS A 7 -56.51 -24.92 50.21
C LYS A 7 -56.60 -25.82 48.94
N ASN A 8 -55.95 -26.98 49.08
CA ASN A 8 -56.14 -28.30 48.45
C ASN A 8 -55.40 -28.53 47.11
N SER A 9 -54.35 -29.35 46.99
CA SER A 9 -54.09 -30.79 47.31
C SER A 9 -54.19 -31.69 46.07
N SER A 10 -53.04 -32.27 45.71
CA SER A 10 -52.81 -33.60 45.12
C SER A 10 -53.35 -33.92 43.72
N PHE A 11 -52.43 -34.04 42.75
CA PHE A 11 -52.50 -35.15 41.80
C PHE A 11 -51.09 -35.61 41.44
N THR A 12 -50.84 -36.91 41.65
CA THR A 12 -49.61 -37.61 41.31
C THR A 12 -49.63 -37.91 39.81
N SER A 13 -48.53 -37.73 39.10
CA SER A 13 -48.26 -38.55 37.92
C SER A 13 -46.76 -38.60 37.63
N GLN A 14 -46.22 -39.81 37.60
CA GLN A 14 -44.87 -40.17 37.18
C GLN A 14 -45.02 -41.44 36.32
N PRO A 15 -44.17 -41.75 35.32
CA PRO A 15 -43.39 -40.94 34.35
C PRO A 15 -43.75 -41.34 32.88
N PRO A 16 -42.92 -41.02 31.86
CA PRO A 16 -42.19 -42.15 31.27
C PRO A 16 -40.71 -41.89 30.97
N ASN A 17 -40.05 -43.03 30.77
CA ASN A 17 -38.64 -43.33 30.61
C ASN A 17 -38.05 -42.87 29.25
N MET A 18 -36.73 -42.68 29.25
CA MET A 18 -35.73 -42.53 28.17
C MET A 18 -36.18 -42.63 26.71
N SER A 19 -35.73 -41.68 25.88
CA SER A 19 -34.88 -41.93 24.69
C SER A 19 -34.61 -40.62 23.95
N ASN A 20 -33.44 -40.51 23.31
CA ASN A 20 -33.03 -39.47 22.33
C ASN A 20 -32.40 -38.18 22.88
N ARG A 21 -31.21 -38.31 23.49
CA ARG A 21 -30.18 -37.25 23.42
C ARG A 21 -28.86 -37.84 22.92
N VAL A 22 -28.92 -38.36 21.71
CA VAL A 22 -27.77 -38.52 20.81
C VAL A 22 -28.30 -37.78 19.58
N PHE A 23 -27.76 -36.68 19.08
CA PHE A 23 -26.43 -36.45 18.56
C PHE A 23 -26.33 -34.94 18.30
N GLU A 24 -25.55 -34.18 19.06
CA GLU A 24 -25.04 -32.88 18.56
C GLU A 24 -23.51 -32.97 18.43
N GLU A 25 -22.82 -33.47 19.46
CA GLU A 25 -21.36 -33.62 19.44
C GLU A 25 -20.83 -34.56 18.34
N LYS A 26 -21.57 -35.63 17.99
CA LYS A 26 -21.12 -36.59 16.97
C LYS A 26 -21.29 -36.10 15.52
N ILE A 27 -22.10 -35.07 15.29
CA ILE A 27 -22.32 -34.51 13.94
C ILE A 27 -21.42 -33.28 13.73
N ILE A 28 -21.14 -32.52 14.78
CA ILE A 28 -20.34 -31.30 14.67
C ILE A 28 -18.87 -31.62 14.41
N ALA A 29 -18.27 -32.57 15.14
CA ALA A 29 -16.84 -32.88 15.01
C ALA A 29 -16.39 -33.25 13.58
N PRO A 30 -17.10 -34.13 12.84
CA PRO A 30 -16.74 -34.47 11.46
C PRO A 30 -16.88 -33.28 10.50
N ILE A 31 -17.84 -32.38 10.74
CA ILE A 31 -18.08 -31.23 9.86
C ILE A 31 -16.97 -30.18 10.01
N THR A 32 -16.48 -29.95 11.24
CA THR A 32 -15.30 -29.10 11.49
C THR A 32 -14.04 -29.65 10.81
N GLU A 33 -13.82 -30.97 10.88
CA GLU A 33 -12.65 -31.61 10.26
C GLU A 33 -12.67 -31.50 8.72
N VAL A 34 -13.84 -31.62 8.10
CA VAL A 34 -14.01 -31.44 6.65
C VAL A 34 -13.86 -29.97 6.22
N LEU A 35 -14.32 -29.02 7.04
CA LEU A 35 -14.19 -27.58 6.77
C LEU A 35 -12.74 -27.10 6.89
N GLU A 36 -11.99 -27.59 7.88
CA GLU A 36 -10.56 -27.30 8.08
C GLU A 36 -9.69 -27.92 6.97
N ALA A 37 -10.02 -29.12 6.49
CA ALA A 37 -9.32 -29.75 5.37
C ALA A 37 -9.56 -29.07 4.01
N ALA A 38 -10.67 -28.33 3.86
CA ALA A 38 -11.07 -27.66 2.62
C ALA A 38 -10.70 -26.16 2.58
N THR A 39 -10.24 -25.58 3.69
CA THR A 39 -9.82 -24.17 3.74
C THR A 39 -8.33 -24.06 3.39
N PRO A 40 -7.94 -23.38 2.30
CA PRO A 40 -6.53 -23.13 2.02
C PRO A 40 -5.93 -22.28 3.14
N ASN A 41 -4.74 -22.66 3.61
CA ASN A 41 -4.03 -21.96 4.67
C ASN A 41 -3.91 -20.45 4.34
N PRO A 42 -4.34 -19.54 5.23
CA PRO A 42 -4.21 -18.09 5.01
C PRO A 42 -2.75 -17.63 4.76
N GLU A 43 -1.76 -18.39 5.22
CA GLU A 43 -0.35 -18.09 4.96
C GLU A 43 0.05 -18.30 3.49
N ASP A 44 -0.48 -19.35 2.84
CA ASP A 44 -0.18 -19.66 1.43
C ASP A 44 -0.78 -18.63 0.46
N GLN A 45 -1.91 -18.02 0.82
CA GLN A 45 -2.54 -16.95 0.04
C GLN A 45 -1.76 -15.64 0.11
N GLN A 46 -1.17 -15.31 1.26
CA GLN A 46 -0.38 -14.08 1.43
C GLN A 46 0.93 -14.13 0.64
N ILE A 47 1.59 -15.30 0.60
CA ILE A 47 2.85 -15.48 -0.12
C ILE A 47 2.62 -15.31 -1.63
N ASN A 48 1.53 -15.88 -2.17
CA ASN A 48 1.23 -15.83 -3.59
C ASN A 48 0.87 -14.42 -4.09
N LEU A 49 0.07 -13.66 -3.31
CA LEU A 49 -0.24 -12.26 -3.61
C LEU A 49 1.00 -11.36 -3.59
N LYS A 50 1.89 -11.56 -2.61
CA LYS A 50 3.11 -10.76 -2.45
C LYS A 50 4.08 -11.00 -3.61
N ASN A 51 4.27 -12.26 -3.99
CA ASN A 51 5.13 -12.67 -5.10
C ASN A 51 4.62 -12.11 -6.45
N ASN A 52 3.31 -12.13 -6.66
CA ASN A 52 2.71 -11.59 -7.88
C ASN A 52 2.85 -10.06 -7.94
N SER A 53 2.69 -9.37 -6.80
CA SER A 53 2.89 -7.91 -6.72
C SER A 53 4.35 -7.49 -7.05
N GLN A 54 5.33 -8.29 -6.63
CA GLN A 54 6.74 -8.05 -6.93
C GLN A 54 7.07 -8.31 -8.41
N SER A 55 6.48 -9.34 -9.01
CA SER A 55 6.60 -9.62 -10.44
C SER A 55 6.04 -8.47 -11.30
N LEU A 56 4.86 -7.97 -10.93
CA LEU A 56 4.21 -6.84 -11.61
C LEU A 56 5.02 -5.54 -11.49
N LYS A 57 5.49 -5.19 -10.28
CA LYS A 57 6.37 -4.02 -10.09
C LYS A 57 7.63 -4.12 -10.94
N LYS A 58 8.28 -5.28 -10.97
CA LYS A 58 9.48 -5.49 -11.77
C LYS A 58 9.21 -5.32 -13.27
N SER A 59 8.09 -5.86 -13.75
CA SER A 59 7.70 -5.70 -15.15
C SER A 59 7.36 -4.26 -15.51
N LEU A 60 6.74 -3.50 -14.60
CA LEU A 60 6.47 -2.07 -14.80
C LEU A 60 7.76 -1.24 -14.78
N ASP A 61 8.66 -1.53 -13.86
CA ASP A 61 9.99 -0.90 -13.78
C ASP A 61 10.83 -1.13 -15.05
N ASP A 62 10.72 -2.32 -15.65
CA ASP A 62 11.42 -2.66 -16.90
C ASP A 62 10.80 -1.94 -18.12
N LEU A 63 9.48 -1.72 -18.10
CA LEU A 63 8.76 -1.01 -19.17
C LEU A 63 8.91 0.51 -19.09
N PHE A 64 9.05 1.06 -17.88
CA PHE A 64 9.09 2.51 -17.62
C PHE A 64 10.28 2.89 -16.73
N PRO A 65 11.53 2.67 -17.21
CA PRO A 65 12.73 2.97 -16.42
C PRO A 65 12.85 4.44 -15.99
N GLU A 66 12.19 5.35 -16.72
CA GLU A 66 12.07 6.77 -16.39
C GLU A 66 11.37 7.05 -15.05
N GLN A 67 10.51 6.13 -14.55
CA GLN A 67 9.86 6.28 -13.25
C GLN A 67 10.88 6.29 -12.09
N LYS A 68 12.07 5.74 -12.30
CA LYS A 68 13.17 5.74 -11.32
C LYS A 68 14.06 6.98 -11.40
N HIS A 69 13.87 7.83 -12.40
CA HIS A 69 14.72 9.00 -12.63
C HIS A 69 14.63 9.98 -11.45
N ASP A 70 13.43 10.23 -10.96
CA ASP A 70 13.19 11.14 -9.84
C ASP A 70 13.78 10.61 -8.53
N GLU A 71 13.67 9.30 -8.28
CA GLU A 71 14.31 8.66 -7.13
C GLU A 71 15.84 8.72 -7.21
N LYS A 72 16.40 8.50 -8.41
CA LYS A 72 17.84 8.59 -8.65
C LYS A 72 18.36 10.01 -8.43
N ASN A 73 17.63 11.03 -8.91
CA ASN A 73 18.01 12.42 -8.73
C ASN A 73 17.89 12.86 -7.28
N LEU A 74 16.84 12.44 -6.59
CA LEU A 74 16.68 12.68 -5.15
C LEU A 74 17.84 12.05 -4.36
N LYS A 75 18.19 10.80 -4.67
CA LYS A 75 19.31 10.11 -4.02
C LYS A 75 20.63 10.86 -4.22
N LYS A 76 20.95 11.23 -5.47
CA LYS A 76 22.15 12.03 -5.77
C LYS A 76 22.17 13.37 -5.04
N THR A 77 21.03 14.05 -5.00
CA THR A 77 20.90 15.34 -4.31
C THR A 77 21.16 15.17 -2.82
N LYS A 78 20.59 14.15 -2.19
CA LYS A 78 20.86 13.82 -0.78
C LYS A 78 22.33 13.49 -0.54
N GLU A 79 22.98 12.75 -1.43
CA GLU A 79 24.42 12.48 -1.35
C GLU A 79 25.25 13.77 -1.42
N ILE A 80 24.89 14.71 -2.30
CA ILE A 80 25.57 16.01 -2.44
C ILE A 80 25.35 16.90 -1.22
N LEU A 81 24.12 16.99 -0.71
CA LEU A 81 23.78 17.77 0.48
C LEU A 81 24.37 17.16 1.76
N GLY A 82 24.67 15.86 1.75
CA GLY A 82 25.25 15.14 2.87
C GLY A 82 24.39 15.27 4.14
N GLY A 83 25.01 15.64 5.25
CA GLY A 83 24.32 15.78 6.55
C GLY A 83 23.21 16.83 6.56
N LEU A 84 23.24 17.80 5.64
CA LEU A 84 22.21 18.83 5.54
C LEU A 84 20.87 18.24 5.09
N ALA A 85 20.90 17.21 4.25
CA ALA A 85 19.69 16.56 3.71
C ALA A 85 18.77 15.99 4.80
N ASN A 86 19.32 15.61 5.96
CA ASN A 86 18.54 15.06 7.07
C ASN A 86 17.60 16.08 7.73
N ASN A 87 17.78 17.37 7.44
CA ASN A 87 16.93 18.44 7.98
C ASN A 87 15.70 18.74 7.10
N PHE A 88 15.60 18.10 5.93
CA PHE A 88 14.57 18.36 4.95
C PHE A 88 13.84 17.09 4.57
N THR A 89 12.55 17.20 4.25
CA THR A 89 11.79 16.09 3.69
C THR A 89 12.18 15.86 2.23
N ASP A 90 11.89 14.66 1.74
CA ASP A 90 12.15 14.28 0.35
C ASP A 90 11.44 15.22 -0.65
N GLU A 91 10.25 15.69 -0.29
CA GLU A 91 9.47 16.67 -1.05
C GLU A 91 10.17 18.03 -1.07
N GLN A 92 10.61 18.54 0.08
CA GLN A 92 11.34 19.81 0.16
C GLN A 92 12.65 19.78 -0.64
N ILE A 93 13.36 18.65 -0.62
CA ILE A 93 14.59 18.48 -1.41
C ILE A 93 14.26 18.51 -2.91
N ARG A 94 13.18 17.86 -3.34
CA ARG A 94 12.73 17.89 -4.74
C ARG A 94 12.35 19.31 -5.20
N ASP A 95 11.58 20.01 -4.40
CA ASP A 95 11.14 21.38 -4.70
C ASP A 95 12.34 22.33 -4.80
N MET A 96 13.23 22.26 -3.81
CA MET A 96 14.46 23.06 -3.80
C MET A 96 15.35 22.76 -5.01
N THR A 97 15.53 21.48 -5.35
CA THR A 97 16.33 21.08 -6.52
C THR A 97 15.74 21.64 -7.81
N SER A 98 14.42 21.54 -7.96
CA SER A 98 13.71 22.03 -9.14
C SER A 98 13.81 23.55 -9.26
N ALA A 99 13.68 24.27 -8.15
CA ALA A 99 13.81 25.72 -8.11
C ALA A 99 15.24 26.19 -8.48
N ILE A 100 16.27 25.53 -7.94
CA ILE A 100 17.67 25.83 -8.27
C ILE A 100 17.96 25.53 -9.74
N GLN A 101 17.47 24.39 -10.25
CA GLN A 101 17.63 24.02 -11.65
C GLN A 101 17.01 25.08 -12.57
N PHE A 102 15.78 25.51 -12.27
CA PHE A 102 15.09 26.56 -13.03
C PHE A 102 15.88 27.88 -13.03
N LEU A 103 16.35 28.31 -11.85
CA LEU A 103 17.11 29.55 -11.73
C LEU A 103 18.44 29.48 -12.50
N ALA A 104 19.15 28.35 -12.40
CA ALA A 104 20.40 28.15 -13.11
C ALA A 104 20.21 28.15 -14.64
N CYS A 105 19.18 27.47 -15.14
CA CYS A 105 18.84 27.47 -16.57
C CYS A 105 18.43 28.87 -17.04
N SER A 106 17.56 29.56 -16.31
CA SER A 106 17.13 30.92 -16.67
C SER A 106 18.29 31.90 -16.69
N TRP A 107 19.20 31.82 -15.71
CA TRP A 107 20.37 32.68 -15.67
C TRP A 107 21.34 32.38 -16.81
N LEU A 108 21.51 31.10 -17.15
CA LEU A 108 22.33 30.70 -18.29
C LEU A 108 21.73 31.22 -19.60
N ASP A 109 20.42 31.08 -19.82
CA ASP A 109 19.74 31.59 -21.01
C ASP A 109 19.90 33.11 -21.15
N ASP A 110 19.72 33.86 -20.06
CA ASP A 110 19.88 35.31 -20.06
C ASP A 110 21.34 35.71 -20.36
N TYR A 111 22.31 35.00 -19.76
CA TYR A 111 23.72 35.21 -20.04
C TYR A 111 24.04 34.92 -21.51
N GLU A 112 23.55 33.81 -22.06
CA GLU A 112 23.73 33.46 -23.47
C GLU A 112 23.18 34.53 -24.39
N LYS A 113 21.96 35.04 -24.13
CA LYS A 113 21.36 36.13 -24.89
C LYS A 113 22.18 37.42 -24.86
N THR A 114 22.92 37.70 -23.79
CA THR A 114 23.82 38.86 -23.77
C THR A 114 25.05 38.69 -24.65
N ILE A 115 25.48 37.45 -24.92
CA ILE A 115 26.67 37.15 -25.73
C ILE A 115 26.31 36.89 -27.19
N PHE A 116 25.15 36.28 -27.44
CA PHE A 116 24.70 35.83 -28.75
C PHE A 116 23.59 36.73 -29.32
N ASP A 117 23.73 38.04 -29.17
CA ASP A 117 22.87 39.06 -29.79
C ASP A 117 21.35 38.85 -29.57
N GLY A 118 20.97 38.37 -28.39
CA GLY A 118 19.57 38.13 -28.00
C GLY A 118 19.07 36.70 -28.20
N SER A 119 19.89 35.78 -28.70
CA SER A 119 19.56 34.37 -28.87
C SER A 119 20.26 33.47 -27.83
N THR A 120 19.72 32.28 -27.59
CA THR A 120 20.40 31.25 -26.79
C THR A 120 21.31 30.38 -27.68
N LEU A 121 22.28 29.68 -27.08
CA LEU A 121 23.14 28.75 -27.82
C LEU A 121 22.32 27.62 -28.44
N GLN A 122 21.28 27.17 -27.73
CA GLN A 122 20.35 26.17 -28.21
C GLN A 122 19.59 26.64 -29.46
N GLU A 123 19.17 27.90 -29.52
CA GLU A 123 18.52 28.49 -30.70
C GLU A 123 19.50 28.52 -31.90
N LEU A 124 20.73 28.98 -31.68
CA LEU A 124 21.76 29.04 -32.73
C LEU A 124 22.11 27.67 -33.30
N LEU A 125 22.17 26.63 -32.46
CA LEU A 125 22.48 25.27 -32.90
C LEU A 125 21.35 24.66 -33.73
N HIS A 126 20.08 24.94 -33.40
CA HIS A 126 18.95 24.45 -34.16
C HIS A 126 18.73 25.22 -35.47
N GLU A 127 19.08 26.51 -35.51
CA GLU A 127 19.04 27.31 -36.74
C GLU A 127 20.13 26.87 -37.74
N LYS A 128 21.31 26.48 -37.24
CA LYS A 128 22.44 26.00 -38.06
C LYS A 128 22.39 24.50 -38.41
N GLY A 129 21.63 23.70 -37.66
CA GLY A 129 21.53 22.24 -37.81
C GLY A 129 20.45 21.75 -38.79
N SER A 130 19.64 22.65 -39.37
CA SER A 130 18.49 22.30 -40.21
C SER A 130 18.78 22.29 -41.73
N THR A 131 20.03 22.03 -42.13
CA THR A 131 20.43 21.83 -43.55
C THR A 131 20.72 20.38 -43.86
#